data_AF-A0A968PM13-F1
#
_entry.id   AF-A0A968PM13-F1
#
_cell.length_a   1.000
_cell.length_b   1.000
_cell.length_c   1.000
_cell.angle_alpha   90.00
_cell.angle_beta   90.00
_cell.angle_gamma   90.00
#
_symmetry.space_group_name_H-M   'P 1'
#
loop_
_entity.id
_entity.type
_entity.pdbx_description
1 polymer ?
#
loop_
_entity_poly.entity_id
_entity_poly.type
_entity_poly.pdbx_seq_one_letter_code
_entity_poly.pdbx_strand_id
1 'polypeptide(L)'
;MHRPSLLKWFSVSLMLSVGIWLVALPTVTLAQQYIPPQRGLPGRREGGGTRGDCLSSSQRLTALMPDTNFGKTIAEYPTFFWYIPDVRPQAAEFVLLDENDNELYRTRFQVTGDTGVISLSLPETAGMPPLEVGKDYHWYFSLVCDEVDRSGDPYTEGWIQRVEPDAALTARLETAAARDRPAIYAAAGIWHDALASLADLRRANPQNATFVREWRTLLDSVELANVADQPFVSCCEQVSIWPLSSHLGTSP
;
A
#
# COMPACT_ATOMS: atom_id res chain seq x y z
N MET A 1 3.25 91.37 33.30
CA MET A 1 4.08 90.50 32.44
C MET A 1 4.10 89.12 33.12
N HIS A 2 3.24 88.14 32.78
CA HIS A 2 3.21 87.32 31.56
C HIS A 2 4.60 86.75 31.24
N ARG A 3 4.86 85.44 31.10
CA ARG A 3 4.03 84.22 30.90
C ARG A 3 4.99 82.98 31.06
N PRO A 4 4.57 81.70 30.88
CA PRO A 4 4.89 80.61 31.81
C PRO A 4 5.46 79.32 31.13
N SER A 5 5.39 78.19 31.85
CA SER A 5 5.49 76.77 31.40
C SER A 5 6.92 76.25 31.13
N LEU A 6 7.28 75.03 31.48
CA LEU A 6 6.80 73.80 30.84
C LEU A 6 6.80 72.59 31.79
N LEU A 7 5.65 71.93 31.81
CA LEU A 7 5.35 70.64 32.42
C LEU A 7 5.94 69.55 31.50
N LYS A 8 6.91 68.75 31.97
CA LYS A 8 7.43 67.60 31.21
C LYS A 8 6.58 66.36 31.51
N TRP A 9 5.78 65.99 30.52
CA TRP A 9 5.11 64.70 30.42
C TRP A 9 6.16 63.64 30.07
N PHE A 10 6.33 62.63 30.93
CA PHE A 10 7.00 61.39 30.54
C PHE A 10 5.91 60.36 30.20
N SER A 11 5.80 60.06 28.91
CA SER A 11 4.92 59.05 28.34
C SER A 11 5.27 57.66 28.87
N VAL A 12 4.26 56.94 29.35
CA VAL A 12 4.32 55.50 29.64
C VAL A 12 4.28 54.77 28.30
N SER A 13 5.39 54.14 27.88
CA SER A 13 5.39 53.20 26.76
C SER A 13 4.92 51.83 27.25
N LEU A 14 3.65 51.53 26.99
CA LEU A 14 3.06 50.19 27.12
C LEU A 14 3.56 49.33 25.96
N MET A 15 4.57 48.49 26.18
CA MET A 15 4.96 47.44 25.24
C MET A 15 3.90 46.33 25.26
N LEU A 16 3.01 46.33 24.27
CA LEU A 16 2.16 45.18 23.96
C LEU A 16 3.03 44.08 23.34
N SER A 17 3.55 43.19 24.19
CA SER A 17 4.11 41.92 23.76
C SER A 17 2.98 41.05 23.20
N VAL A 18 2.80 41.06 21.89
CA VAL A 18 1.96 40.09 21.18
C VAL A 18 2.68 38.75 21.29
N GLY A 19 2.26 37.94 22.26
CA GLY A 19 2.70 36.56 22.39
C GLY A 19 2.24 35.79 21.16
N ILE A 20 3.17 35.56 20.23
CA ILE A 20 2.98 34.61 19.13
C ILE A 20 2.95 33.23 19.80
N TRP A 21 1.74 32.74 20.08
CA TRP A 21 1.52 31.34 20.39
C TRP A 21 1.81 30.56 19.12
N LEU A 22 3.03 30.05 19.00
CA LEU A 22 3.36 28.96 18.10
C LEU A 22 2.52 27.76 18.55
N VAL A 23 1.34 27.62 17.96
CA VAL A 23 0.59 26.37 18.01
C VAL A 23 1.44 25.37 17.23
N ALA A 24 2.27 24.61 17.94
CA ALA A 24 2.99 23.50 17.37
C ALA A 24 1.94 22.51 16.86
N LEU A 25 1.77 22.45 15.53
CA LEU A 25 0.93 21.43 14.92
C LEU A 25 1.51 20.08 15.33
N PRO A 26 0.71 19.17 15.91
CA PRO A 26 1.20 17.85 16.24
C PRO A 26 1.68 17.21 14.95
N THR A 27 2.99 16.97 14.86
CA THR A 27 3.56 16.20 13.77
C THR A 27 3.00 14.80 13.91
N VAL A 28 2.11 14.42 13.00
CA VAL A 28 1.60 13.05 12.89
C VAL A 28 2.75 12.18 12.44
N THR A 29 3.59 11.79 13.39
CA THR A 29 4.65 10.82 13.17
C THR A 29 3.97 9.47 13.04
N LEU A 30 4.40 8.64 12.09
CA LEU A 30 3.97 7.24 11.90
C LEU A 30 4.32 6.32 13.10
N ALA A 31 4.63 6.90 14.26
CA ALA A 31 4.98 6.20 15.49
C ALA A 31 3.78 5.48 16.14
N GLN A 32 2.55 5.75 15.68
CA GLN A 32 1.41 4.94 16.07
C GLN A 32 1.43 3.67 15.21
N GLN A 33 2.00 2.61 15.77
CA GLN A 33 2.10 1.30 15.15
C GLN A 33 0.72 0.83 14.66
N TYR A 34 0.67 0.28 13.45
CA TYR A 34 -0.51 -0.38 12.95
C TYR A 34 -0.80 -1.61 13.83
N ILE A 35 -2.06 -1.79 14.24
CA ILE A 35 -2.51 -2.95 15.01
C ILE A 35 -3.45 -3.76 14.12
N PRO A 36 -3.08 -5.00 13.71
CA PRO A 36 -3.93 -5.81 12.88
C PRO A 36 -5.21 -6.25 13.59
N PRO A 37 -6.35 -6.31 12.89
CA PRO A 37 -7.56 -6.92 13.43
C PRO A 37 -7.35 -8.44 13.56
N GLN A 38 -7.71 -9.02 14.70
CA GLN A 38 -7.72 -10.47 14.89
C GLN A 38 -9.10 -11.05 14.53
N ARG A 39 -9.22 -11.62 13.33
CA ARG A 39 -10.46 -12.29 12.87
C ARG A 39 -10.40 -13.82 12.85
N GLY A 40 -9.22 -14.42 13.02
CA GLY A 40 -9.05 -15.87 12.98
C GLY A 40 -9.27 -16.49 11.59
N LEU A 41 -9.12 -15.69 10.53
CA LEU A 41 -9.24 -16.17 9.15
C LEU A 41 -7.99 -17.00 8.78
N PRO A 42 -8.17 -18.15 8.08
CA PRO A 42 -7.04 -18.90 7.57
C PRO A 42 -6.30 -18.06 6.52
N GLY A 43 -5.00 -18.25 6.41
CA GLY A 43 -4.24 -17.66 5.32
C GLY A 43 -2.77 -18.01 5.38
N ARG A 44 -2.05 -17.54 4.37
CA ARG A 44 -0.66 -17.89 4.11
C ARG A 44 0.09 -16.70 3.57
N ARG A 45 0.65 -15.91 4.48
CA ARG A 45 1.51 -14.78 4.14
C ARG A 45 2.85 -15.18 3.52
N GLU A 46 3.43 -16.30 3.94
CA GLU A 46 4.68 -16.82 3.38
C GLU A 46 4.43 -18.08 2.55
N GLY A 47 4.80 -18.01 1.28
CA GLY A 47 4.68 -19.12 0.37
C GLY A 47 5.62 -20.25 0.76
N GLY A 48 5.07 -21.45 0.74
CA GLY A 48 5.84 -22.68 0.94
C GLY A 48 5.45 -23.69 -0.11
N GLY A 49 6.32 -23.82 -1.09
CA GLY A 49 6.49 -25.00 -1.91
C GLY A 49 7.97 -25.35 -1.78
N THR A 50 8.28 -26.52 -1.22
CA THR A 50 9.64 -27.09 -1.26
C THR A 50 9.78 -28.16 -2.34
N ARG A 51 8.68 -28.43 -3.07
CA ARG A 51 8.59 -29.46 -4.09
C ARG A 51 8.57 -28.80 -5.46
N GLY A 52 9.73 -28.28 -5.87
CA GLY A 52 9.90 -27.66 -7.18
C GLY A 52 11.14 -26.77 -7.19
N ASP A 53 11.89 -26.84 -8.29
CA ASP A 53 13.17 -26.12 -8.49
C ASP A 53 12.95 -24.62 -8.78
N CYS A 54 11.82 -24.06 -8.37
CA CYS A 54 11.27 -22.78 -8.83
C CYS A 54 11.85 -21.57 -8.09
N LEU A 55 12.24 -21.78 -6.84
CA LEU A 55 12.93 -20.78 -6.03
C LEU A 55 14.42 -21.10 -6.05
N SER A 56 15.26 -20.16 -6.51
CA SER A 56 16.73 -20.30 -6.49
C SER A 56 17.34 -19.92 -5.14
N SER A 57 16.53 -19.40 -4.21
CA SER A 57 16.97 -18.89 -2.91
C SER A 57 16.21 -19.51 -1.74
N SER A 58 16.78 -19.39 -0.53
CA SER A 58 16.11 -19.76 0.72
C SER A 58 15.04 -18.75 1.16
N GLN A 59 14.98 -17.59 0.51
CA GLN A 59 13.96 -16.58 0.78
C GLN A 59 12.65 -16.99 0.12
N ARG A 60 11.54 -16.68 0.79
CA ARG A 60 10.21 -17.11 0.38
C ARG A 60 9.47 -15.98 -0.29
N LEU A 61 8.56 -16.34 -1.18
CA LEU A 61 7.50 -15.45 -1.62
C LEU A 61 6.74 -14.97 -0.37
N THR A 62 6.60 -13.65 -0.19
CA THR A 62 5.98 -13.09 1.02
C THR A 62 4.98 -12.01 0.65
N ALA A 63 3.74 -12.14 1.10
CA ALA A 63 2.74 -11.08 1.01
C ALA A 63 3.02 -9.99 2.05
N LEU A 64 2.99 -8.73 1.63
CA LEU A 64 3.15 -7.58 2.53
C LEU A 64 1.80 -7.26 3.17
N MET A 65 1.33 -8.19 4.00
CA MET A 65 0.07 -8.15 4.74
C MET A 65 0.27 -8.54 6.18
N PRO A 66 -0.59 -8.19 7.14
CA PRO A 66 -0.40 -8.61 8.54
C PRO A 66 -0.35 -10.13 8.72
N ASP A 67 0.23 -10.60 9.81
CA ASP A 67 0.31 -12.02 10.20
C ASP A 67 -1.07 -12.67 10.42
N THR A 68 -2.10 -11.86 10.67
CA THR A 68 -3.51 -12.28 10.70
C THR A 68 -4.08 -12.62 9.31
N ASN A 69 -3.30 -12.43 8.24
CA ASN A 69 -3.67 -12.59 6.84
C ASN A 69 -4.90 -11.77 6.42
N PHE A 70 -5.24 -10.70 7.15
CA PHE A 70 -6.40 -9.87 6.88
C PHE A 70 -6.02 -8.40 6.82
N GLY A 71 -6.51 -7.70 5.79
CA GLY A 71 -6.30 -6.28 5.58
C GLY A 71 -7.61 -5.56 5.28
N LYS A 72 -7.71 -4.31 5.73
CA LYS A 72 -8.82 -3.41 5.34
C LYS A 72 -8.36 -2.45 4.25
N THR A 73 -9.31 -2.08 3.41
CA THR A 73 -9.16 -1.02 2.40
C THR A 73 -10.36 -0.09 2.44
N ILE A 74 -10.20 1.18 2.05
CA ILE A 74 -11.35 2.03 1.68
C ILE A 74 -11.49 2.16 0.15
N ALA A 75 -10.43 1.82 -0.59
CA ALA A 75 -10.41 1.85 -2.04
C ALA A 75 -11.34 0.79 -2.66
N GLU A 76 -11.99 1.19 -3.76
CA GLU A 76 -12.81 0.32 -4.63
C GLU A 76 -11.99 -0.74 -5.35
N TYR A 77 -10.79 -0.34 -5.75
CA TYR A 77 -9.81 -1.13 -6.49
C TYR A 77 -8.47 -1.07 -5.76
N PRO A 78 -8.29 -1.84 -4.68
CA PRO A 78 -7.11 -1.79 -3.83
C PRO A 78 -5.83 -2.22 -4.56
N THR A 79 -4.69 -1.89 -3.94
CA THR A 79 -3.37 -2.36 -4.35
C THR A 79 -2.84 -3.37 -3.35
N PHE A 80 -2.24 -4.43 -3.88
CA PHE A 80 -1.62 -5.51 -3.14
C PHE A 80 -0.11 -5.48 -3.37
N PHE A 81 0.65 -6.01 -2.42
CA PHE A 81 2.11 -5.97 -2.43
C PHE A 81 2.70 -7.31 -2.02
N TRP A 82 3.75 -7.73 -2.72
CA TRP A 82 4.50 -8.95 -2.42
C TRP A 82 6.00 -8.68 -2.53
N TYR A 83 6.77 -9.39 -1.71
CA TYR A 83 8.19 -9.57 -1.91
C TYR A 83 8.39 -10.83 -2.76
N ILE A 84 9.08 -10.66 -3.88
CA ILE A 84 9.50 -11.73 -4.78
C ILE A 84 10.97 -12.02 -4.50
N PRO A 85 11.31 -13.26 -4.08
CA PRO A 85 12.71 -13.67 -3.93
C PRO A 85 13.39 -13.81 -5.30
N ASP A 86 14.67 -14.16 -5.31
CA ASP A 86 15.34 -14.57 -6.54
C ASP A 86 14.64 -15.81 -7.11
N VAL A 87 14.17 -15.69 -8.36
CA VAL A 87 13.40 -16.69 -9.08
C VAL A 87 13.80 -16.68 -10.55
N ARG A 88 13.63 -17.82 -11.23
CA ARG A 88 13.74 -17.83 -12.69
C ARG A 88 12.60 -17.01 -13.30
N PRO A 89 12.80 -16.41 -14.49
CA PRO A 89 11.71 -15.77 -15.21
C PRO A 89 10.56 -16.75 -15.42
N GLN A 90 9.38 -16.39 -14.94
CA GLN A 90 8.20 -17.26 -14.96
C GLN A 90 6.91 -16.45 -14.84
N ALA A 91 5.77 -17.08 -15.06
CA ALA A 91 4.48 -16.45 -14.84
C ALA A 91 4.19 -16.35 -13.33
N ALA A 92 3.49 -15.30 -12.95
CA ALA A 92 2.80 -15.18 -11.69
C ALA A 92 1.31 -15.00 -11.96
N GLU A 93 0.48 -15.48 -11.04
CA GLU A 93 -0.97 -15.45 -11.15
C GLU A 93 -1.58 -14.88 -9.88
N PHE A 94 -2.48 -13.92 -10.06
CA PHE A 94 -3.32 -13.37 -9.00
C PHE A 94 -4.77 -13.77 -9.24
N VAL A 95 -5.45 -14.22 -8.20
CA VAL A 95 -6.87 -14.57 -8.21
C VAL A 95 -7.55 -13.88 -7.03
N LEU A 96 -8.73 -13.31 -7.26
CA LEU A 96 -9.60 -12.74 -6.25
C LEU A 96 -10.96 -13.43 -6.30
N LEU A 97 -11.41 -13.90 -5.14
CA LEU A 97 -12.68 -14.57 -4.93
C LEU A 97 -13.60 -13.72 -4.04
N ASP A 98 -14.91 -13.85 -4.24
CA ASP A 98 -15.92 -13.32 -3.32
C ASP A 98 -16.08 -14.20 -2.06
N GLU A 99 -17.00 -13.81 -1.17
CA GLU A 99 -17.30 -14.52 0.10
C GLU A 99 -17.88 -15.93 -0.10
N ASN A 100 -18.29 -16.27 -1.33
CA ASN A 100 -18.85 -17.57 -1.72
C ASN A 100 -17.85 -18.38 -2.58
N ASP A 101 -16.58 -17.99 -2.59
CA ASP A 101 -15.49 -18.57 -3.39
C ASP A 101 -15.70 -18.47 -4.92
N ASN A 102 -16.54 -17.55 -5.40
CA ASN A 102 -16.66 -17.28 -6.83
C ASN A 102 -15.52 -16.38 -7.30
N GLU A 103 -14.89 -16.72 -8.43
CA GLU A 103 -13.84 -15.89 -9.03
C GLU A 103 -14.41 -14.56 -9.56
N LEU A 104 -13.92 -13.45 -8.99
CA LEU A 104 -14.23 -12.11 -9.44
C LEU A 104 -13.19 -11.56 -10.41
N TYR A 105 -11.93 -11.93 -10.19
CA TYR A 105 -10.83 -11.43 -10.99
C TYR A 105 -9.68 -12.41 -11.01
N ARG A 106 -9.07 -12.57 -12.18
CA ARG A 106 -7.84 -13.33 -12.39
C ARG A 106 -6.96 -12.59 -13.37
N THR A 107 -5.67 -12.56 -13.08
CA THR A 107 -4.68 -12.04 -14.01
C THR A 107 -3.38 -12.81 -13.93
N ARG A 108 -2.65 -12.81 -15.04
CA ARG A 108 -1.32 -13.40 -15.16
C ARG A 108 -0.36 -12.37 -15.72
N PHE A 109 0.86 -12.36 -15.19
CA PHE A 109 1.93 -11.50 -15.66
C PHE A 109 3.28 -12.21 -15.51
N GLN A 110 4.29 -11.73 -16.23
CA GLN A 110 5.63 -12.27 -16.13
C GLN A 110 6.40 -11.59 -15.00
N VAL A 111 7.11 -12.38 -14.20
CA VAL A 111 8.15 -11.89 -13.30
C VAL A 111 9.51 -12.13 -13.96
N THR A 112 10.34 -11.11 -14.04
CA THR A 112 11.62 -11.12 -14.78
C THR A 112 12.78 -11.76 -14.01
N GLY A 113 12.53 -12.18 -12.76
CA GLY A 113 13.54 -12.73 -11.84
C GLY A 113 14.19 -11.69 -10.94
N ASP A 114 13.88 -10.40 -11.10
CA ASP A 114 14.38 -9.35 -10.20
C ASP A 114 13.81 -9.53 -8.79
N THR A 115 14.71 -9.70 -7.82
CA THR A 115 14.34 -9.76 -6.40
C THR A 115 13.87 -8.39 -5.90
N GLY A 116 12.71 -8.32 -5.27
CA GLY A 116 12.22 -7.06 -4.73
C GLY A 116 10.74 -7.05 -4.36
N VAL A 117 10.25 -5.87 -4.00
CA VAL A 117 8.84 -5.60 -3.74
C VAL A 117 8.14 -5.26 -5.05
N ILE A 118 7.07 -6.00 -5.33
CA ILE A 118 6.14 -5.75 -6.42
C ILE A 118 4.79 -5.27 -5.90
N SER A 119 4.00 -4.68 -6.79
CA SER A 119 2.62 -4.30 -6.51
C SER A 119 1.68 -4.64 -7.66
N LEU A 120 0.45 -5.02 -7.33
CA LEU A 120 -0.65 -5.18 -8.29
C LEU A 120 -1.84 -4.37 -7.82
N SER A 121 -2.31 -3.44 -8.64
CA SER A 121 -3.56 -2.73 -8.42
C SER A 121 -4.69 -3.45 -9.17
N LEU A 122 -5.86 -3.58 -8.53
CA LEU A 122 -7.03 -4.07 -9.27
C LEU A 122 -7.38 -3.06 -10.36
N PRO A 123 -7.61 -3.51 -11.60
CA PRO A 123 -7.96 -2.61 -12.69
C PRO A 123 -9.44 -2.20 -12.63
N GLU A 124 -9.69 -0.90 -12.57
CA GLU A 124 -11.03 -0.35 -12.82
C GLU A 124 -11.52 -0.70 -14.24
N THR A 125 -10.61 -0.89 -15.20
CA THR A 125 -10.92 -1.08 -16.62
C THR A 125 -11.15 -2.54 -17.05
N ALA A 126 -11.00 -3.53 -16.15
CA ALA A 126 -11.13 -4.95 -16.55
C ALA A 126 -12.57 -5.48 -16.53
N GLY A 127 -13.57 -4.64 -16.28
CA GLY A 127 -14.98 -5.04 -16.25
C GLY A 127 -15.39 -5.82 -15.00
N MET A 128 -14.52 -5.89 -13.97
CA MET A 128 -14.92 -6.38 -12.65
C MET A 128 -15.65 -5.28 -11.87
N PRO A 129 -16.68 -5.61 -11.06
CA PRO A 129 -17.28 -4.63 -10.17
C PRO A 129 -16.29 -4.17 -9.09
N PRO A 130 -16.45 -2.95 -8.54
CA PRO A 130 -15.67 -2.50 -7.38
C PRO A 130 -15.93 -3.41 -6.19
N LEU A 131 -14.97 -3.51 -5.26
CA LEU A 131 -15.22 -4.22 -4.02
C LEU A 131 -16.37 -3.55 -3.25
N GLU A 132 -17.30 -4.35 -2.76
CA GLU A 132 -18.43 -3.90 -1.99
C GLU A 132 -18.03 -3.67 -0.53
N VAL A 133 -18.61 -2.63 0.08
CA VAL A 133 -18.38 -2.31 1.49
C VAL A 133 -18.93 -3.42 2.38
N GLY A 134 -18.11 -3.86 3.34
CA GLY A 134 -18.48 -4.87 4.33
C GLY A 134 -18.34 -6.31 3.86
N LYS A 135 -17.95 -6.55 2.60
CA LYS A 135 -17.72 -7.89 2.05
C LYS A 135 -16.28 -8.33 2.22
N ASP A 136 -16.11 -9.59 2.59
CA ASP A 136 -14.80 -10.24 2.67
C ASP A 136 -14.47 -10.87 1.31
N TYR A 137 -13.24 -10.67 0.84
CA TYR A 137 -12.73 -11.24 -0.41
C TYR A 137 -11.45 -12.02 -0.12
N HIS A 138 -11.32 -13.20 -0.74
CA HIS A 138 -10.15 -14.05 -0.60
C HIS A 138 -9.27 -13.88 -1.83
N TRP A 139 -8.00 -13.52 -1.64
CA TRP A 139 -7.04 -13.42 -2.74
C TRP A 139 -5.97 -14.50 -2.62
N TYR A 140 -5.48 -14.93 -3.79
CA TYR A 140 -4.35 -15.84 -3.94
C TYR A 140 -3.33 -15.19 -4.87
N PHE A 141 -2.06 -15.35 -4.54
CA PHE A 141 -0.96 -14.97 -5.41
C PHE A 141 0.03 -16.12 -5.50
N SER A 142 0.29 -16.60 -6.71
CA SER A 142 1.15 -17.76 -6.95
C SER A 142 2.21 -17.48 -8.00
N LEU A 143 3.38 -18.09 -7.82
CA LEU A 143 4.40 -18.21 -8.84
C LEU A 143 4.14 -19.51 -9.61
N VAL A 144 3.94 -19.41 -10.92
CA VAL A 144 3.61 -20.54 -11.80
C VAL A 144 4.89 -21.26 -12.20
N CYS A 145 5.18 -22.39 -11.56
CA CYS A 145 6.43 -23.13 -11.79
C CYS A 145 6.26 -24.23 -12.84
N ASP A 146 5.12 -24.90 -12.85
CA ASP A 146 4.73 -25.90 -13.84
C ASP A 146 3.29 -25.64 -14.28
N GLU A 147 3.07 -25.31 -15.55
CA GLU A 147 1.75 -24.98 -16.10
C GLU A 147 0.77 -26.18 -16.12
N VAL A 148 1.28 -27.41 -16.00
CA VAL A 148 0.50 -28.64 -15.99
C VAL A 148 0.22 -29.11 -14.56
N ASP A 149 1.23 -29.11 -13.70
CA ASP A 149 1.12 -29.51 -12.29
C ASP A 149 1.43 -28.34 -11.34
N ARG A 150 0.40 -27.56 -11.01
CA ARG A 150 0.47 -26.42 -10.09
C ARG A 150 0.69 -26.80 -8.62
N SER A 151 0.71 -28.09 -8.25
CA SER A 151 0.71 -28.53 -6.84
C SER A 151 2.00 -28.18 -6.09
N GLY A 152 3.10 -27.95 -6.81
CA GLY A 152 4.39 -27.55 -6.27
C GLY A 152 4.58 -26.05 -6.08
N ASP A 153 3.64 -25.23 -6.51
CA ASP A 153 3.86 -23.80 -6.65
C ASP A 153 3.94 -23.04 -5.32
N PRO A 154 4.92 -22.14 -5.17
CA PRO A 154 4.91 -21.16 -4.09
C PRO A 154 3.72 -20.22 -4.27
N TYR A 155 2.85 -20.16 -3.25
CA TYR A 155 1.72 -19.24 -3.24
C TYR A 155 1.52 -18.61 -1.87
N THR A 156 0.95 -17.43 -1.86
CA THR A 156 0.46 -16.71 -0.68
C THR A 156 -1.02 -16.45 -0.83
N GLU A 157 -1.73 -16.35 0.28
CA GLU A 157 -3.17 -16.07 0.29
C GLU A 157 -3.52 -15.20 1.50
N GLY A 158 -4.65 -14.51 1.40
CA GLY A 158 -5.18 -13.73 2.50
C GLY A 158 -6.49 -13.05 2.14
N TRP A 159 -6.96 -12.23 3.07
CA TRP A 159 -8.30 -11.66 3.03
C TRP A 159 -8.24 -10.14 2.99
N ILE A 160 -9.14 -9.57 2.22
CA ILE A 160 -9.34 -8.12 2.16
C ILE A 160 -10.82 -7.79 2.34
N GLN A 161 -11.08 -6.71 3.07
CA GLN A 161 -12.43 -6.16 3.21
C GLN A 161 -12.41 -4.68 2.90
N ARG A 162 -13.30 -4.25 2.01
CA ARG A 162 -13.58 -2.81 1.84
C ARG A 162 -14.46 -2.35 3.00
N VAL A 163 -14.08 -1.25 3.64
CA VAL A 163 -14.86 -0.65 4.73
C VAL A 163 -15.24 0.78 4.37
N GLU A 164 -16.37 1.23 4.90
CA GLU A 164 -16.76 2.64 4.83
C GLU A 164 -15.87 3.45 5.79
N PRO A 165 -15.20 4.52 5.34
CA PRO A 165 -14.51 5.42 6.25
C PRO A 165 -15.53 6.15 7.13
N ASP A 166 -15.26 6.25 8.44
CA ASP A 166 -16.07 7.09 9.30
C ASP A 166 -15.89 8.59 8.97
N ALA A 167 -16.82 9.43 9.44
CA ALA A 167 -16.81 10.86 9.15
C ALA A 167 -15.51 11.57 9.60
N ALA A 168 -14.89 11.11 10.69
CA ALA A 168 -13.65 11.70 11.20
C ALA A 168 -12.45 11.32 10.31
N LEU A 169 -12.38 10.08 9.84
CA LEU A 169 -11.37 9.63 8.88
C LEU A 169 -11.52 10.38 7.55
N THR A 170 -12.74 10.49 7.02
CA THR A 170 -13.01 11.23 5.78
C THR A 170 -12.56 12.68 5.88
N ALA A 171 -12.97 13.41 6.92
CA ALA A 171 -12.59 14.81 7.11
C ALA A 171 -11.07 15.00 7.26
N ARG A 172 -10.37 14.05 7.90
CA ARG A 172 -8.90 14.07 7.99
C ARG A 172 -8.25 13.87 6.63
N LEU A 173 -8.74 12.93 5.82
CA LEU A 173 -8.17 12.61 4.50
C LEU A 173 -8.37 13.72 3.46
N GLU A 174 -9.50 14.44 3.54
CA GLU A 174 -9.83 15.57 2.65
C GLU A 174 -8.81 16.71 2.76
N THR A 175 -8.30 16.97 3.97
CA THR A 175 -7.39 18.09 4.25
C THR A 175 -5.92 17.68 4.39
N ALA A 176 -5.65 16.37 4.53
CA ALA A 176 -4.30 15.86 4.72
C ALA A 176 -3.42 16.03 3.47
N ALA A 177 -2.19 16.50 3.69
CA ALA A 177 -1.16 16.44 2.67
C ALA A 177 -0.82 14.97 2.36
N ALA A 178 -0.41 14.69 1.12
CA ALA A 178 -0.11 13.33 0.66
C ALA A 178 0.86 12.57 1.59
N ARG A 179 1.87 13.28 2.12
CA ARG A 179 2.87 12.73 3.06
C ARG A 179 2.29 12.23 4.39
N ASP A 180 1.15 12.79 4.83
CA ASP A 180 0.56 12.48 6.14
C ASP A 180 -0.49 11.35 6.04
N ARG A 181 -0.96 11.04 4.82
CA ARG A 181 -1.98 10.02 4.55
C ARG A 181 -1.61 8.60 5.01
N PRO A 182 -0.37 8.10 4.82
CA PRO A 182 -0.02 6.76 5.29
C PRO A 182 -0.24 6.57 6.79
N ALA A 183 0.16 7.55 7.59
CA ALA A 183 -0.02 7.53 9.04
C ALA A 183 -1.49 7.60 9.45
N ILE A 184 -2.31 8.38 8.72
CA ILE A 184 -3.76 8.46 8.95
C ILE A 184 -4.44 7.11 8.68
N TYR A 185 -4.13 6.48 7.55
CA TYR A 185 -4.67 5.16 7.21
C TYR A 185 -4.23 4.08 8.20
N ALA A 186 -2.94 4.04 8.54
CA ALA A 186 -2.39 3.07 9.48
C ALA A 186 -3.05 3.20 10.86
N ALA A 187 -3.21 4.43 11.37
CA ALA A 187 -3.88 4.70 12.65
C ALA A 187 -5.37 4.31 12.64
N ALA A 188 -6.01 4.32 11.46
CA ALA A 188 -7.40 3.86 11.28
C ALA A 188 -7.52 2.36 11.01
N GLY A 189 -6.42 1.61 10.98
CA GLY A 189 -6.42 0.18 10.69
C GLY A 189 -6.66 -0.17 9.21
N ILE A 190 -6.48 0.79 8.29
CA ILE A 190 -6.66 0.61 6.84
C ILE A 190 -5.31 0.25 6.20
N TRP A 191 -4.99 -1.04 6.21
CA TRP A 191 -3.67 -1.56 5.82
C TRP A 191 -3.30 -1.27 4.37
N HIS A 192 -4.20 -1.62 3.42
CA HIS A 192 -3.87 -1.56 1.99
C HIS A 192 -3.62 -0.13 1.53
N ASP A 193 -4.46 0.83 1.94
CA ASP A 193 -4.28 2.24 1.62
C ASP A 193 -3.04 2.85 2.30
N ALA A 194 -2.73 2.45 3.54
CA ALA A 194 -1.52 2.89 4.24
C ALA A 194 -0.26 2.44 3.49
N LEU A 195 -0.20 1.15 3.12
CA LEU A 195 0.95 0.58 2.42
C LEU A 195 1.09 1.16 1.01
N ALA A 196 -0.02 1.27 0.26
CA ALA A 196 -0.02 1.82 -1.09
C ALA A 196 0.43 3.28 -1.13
N SER A 197 -0.15 4.13 -0.28
CA SER A 197 0.22 5.55 -0.23
C SER A 197 1.67 5.77 0.19
N LEU A 198 2.21 4.93 1.08
CA LEU A 198 3.62 5.00 1.48
C LEU A 198 4.56 4.49 0.38
N ALA A 199 4.17 3.43 -0.33
CA ALA A 199 4.90 2.94 -1.49
C ALA A 199 5.02 4.01 -2.58
N ASP A 200 3.94 4.75 -2.86
CA ASP A 200 3.94 5.85 -3.83
C ASP A 200 4.90 6.97 -3.42
N LEU A 201 4.88 7.38 -2.16
CA LEU A 201 5.81 8.38 -1.63
C LEU A 201 7.27 7.92 -1.75
N ARG A 202 7.55 6.65 -1.44
CA ARG A 202 8.89 6.06 -1.60
C ARG A 202 9.34 5.98 -3.06
N ARG A 203 8.48 5.54 -3.97
CA ARG A 203 8.78 5.47 -5.40
C ARG A 203 9.07 6.85 -5.98
N ALA A 204 8.28 7.85 -5.60
CA ALA A 204 8.46 9.23 -6.04
C ALA A 204 9.69 9.91 -5.39
N ASN A 205 10.12 9.46 -4.20
CA ASN A 205 11.20 10.08 -3.44
C ASN A 205 12.16 9.02 -2.84
N PRO A 206 12.90 8.26 -3.68
CA PRO A 206 13.64 7.08 -3.23
C PRO A 206 14.77 7.39 -2.23
N GLN A 207 15.30 8.61 -2.25
CA GLN A 207 16.36 9.08 -1.35
C GLN A 207 15.84 9.77 -0.08
N ASN A 208 14.52 9.89 0.09
CA ASN A 208 13.95 10.52 1.28
C ASN A 208 14.01 9.56 2.48
N ALA A 209 14.96 9.82 3.38
CA ALA A 209 15.21 9.02 4.57
C ALA A 209 13.98 8.89 5.49
N THR A 210 13.04 9.85 5.47
CA THR A 210 11.80 9.75 6.25
C THR A 210 10.89 8.65 5.70
N PHE A 211 10.63 8.62 4.40
CA PHE A 211 9.77 7.58 3.81
C PHE A 211 10.40 6.19 3.86
N VAL A 212 11.73 6.09 3.75
CA VAL A 212 12.46 4.83 3.95
C VAL A 212 12.28 4.30 5.37
N ARG A 213 12.43 5.18 6.38
CA ARG A 213 12.23 4.82 7.78
C ARG A 213 10.78 4.43 8.05
N GLU A 214 9.83 5.23 7.59
CA GLU A 214 8.40 4.99 7.77
C GLU A 214 7.94 3.67 7.17
N TRP A 215 8.44 3.31 5.99
CA TRP A 215 8.15 2.02 5.37
C TRP A 215 8.68 0.85 6.20
N ARG A 216 9.93 0.96 6.67
CA ARG A 216 10.49 -0.04 7.57
C ARG A 216 9.66 -0.15 8.84
N THR A 217 9.27 0.96 9.46
CA THR A 217 8.42 0.97 10.66
C THR A 217 7.06 0.31 10.40
N LEU A 218 6.41 0.61 9.28
CA LEU A 218 5.11 0.03 8.94
C LEU A 218 5.23 -1.49 8.72
N LEU A 219 6.23 -1.95 7.98
CA LEU A 219 6.44 -3.38 7.77
C LEU A 219 6.89 -4.10 9.05
N ASP A 220 7.73 -3.49 9.87
CA ASP A 220 8.17 -4.04 11.16
C ASP A 220 7.00 -4.19 12.14
N SER A 221 6.00 -3.30 12.12
CA SER A 221 4.79 -3.43 12.96
C SER A 221 3.97 -4.69 12.67
N VAL A 222 4.24 -5.35 11.54
CA VAL A 222 3.65 -6.64 11.17
C VAL A 222 4.73 -7.71 10.96
N GLU A 223 5.91 -7.56 11.55
CA GLU A 223 7.00 -8.56 11.50
C GLU A 223 7.62 -8.80 10.10
N LEU A 224 7.61 -7.79 9.22
CA LEU A 224 8.24 -7.83 7.88
C LEU A 224 9.52 -7.01 7.75
N ALA A 225 10.22 -6.78 8.85
CA ALA A 225 11.49 -6.04 8.82
C ALA A 225 12.52 -6.67 7.88
N ASN A 226 12.49 -8.00 7.69
CA ASN A 226 13.39 -8.76 6.83
C ASN A 226 13.28 -8.41 5.33
N VAL A 227 12.14 -7.91 4.87
CA VAL A 227 11.92 -7.52 3.47
C VAL A 227 11.81 -6.00 3.27
N ALA A 228 11.93 -5.21 4.34
CA ALA A 228 11.70 -3.77 4.29
C ALA A 228 12.73 -2.97 3.48
N ASP A 229 13.94 -3.50 3.33
CA ASP A 229 15.04 -2.89 2.58
C ASP A 229 15.11 -3.32 1.11
N GLN A 230 14.22 -4.23 0.71
CA GLN A 230 14.19 -4.71 -0.66
C GLN A 230 13.76 -3.57 -1.61
N PRO A 231 14.35 -3.50 -2.82
CA PRO A 231 13.99 -2.47 -3.79
C PRO A 231 12.57 -2.68 -4.30
N PHE A 232 11.92 -1.61 -4.76
CA PHE A 232 10.76 -1.77 -5.63
C PHE A 232 11.25 -2.19 -7.01
N VAL A 233 10.67 -3.25 -7.56
CA VAL A 233 10.97 -3.73 -8.91
C VAL A 233 9.76 -3.55 -9.80
N SER A 234 10.00 -3.15 -11.05
CA SER A 234 8.93 -3.03 -12.04
C SER A 234 8.44 -4.43 -12.40
N CYS A 235 7.16 -4.66 -12.25
CA CYS A 235 6.47 -5.81 -12.81
C CYS A 235 5.06 -5.37 -13.20
N CYS A 236 4.32 -6.29 -13.81
CA CYS A 236 2.86 -6.24 -13.71
C CYS A 236 2.19 -5.04 -14.38
N GLU A 237 2.91 -4.29 -15.23
CA GLU A 237 2.30 -3.28 -16.08
C GLU A 237 1.36 -4.02 -17.03
N GLN A 238 0.06 -3.79 -16.86
CA GLN A 238 -0.95 -4.40 -17.70
C GLN A 238 -0.66 -3.98 -19.14
N VAL A 239 -0.26 -4.95 -19.96
CA VAL A 239 -0.14 -4.71 -21.40
C VAL A 239 -1.53 -4.32 -21.88
N SER A 240 -1.73 -3.03 -22.13
CA SER A 240 -2.93 -2.54 -22.79
C SER A 240 -3.04 -3.29 -24.12
N ILE A 241 -4.04 -4.17 -24.22
CA ILE A 241 -4.32 -4.90 -25.45
C ILE A 241 -4.75 -3.84 -26.47
N TRP A 242 -3.82 -3.37 -27.30
CA TRP A 242 -4.16 -2.58 -28.48
C TRP A 242 -5.04 -3.44 -29.40
N PRO A 243 -6.11 -2.88 -30.00
CA PRO A 243 -6.99 -3.65 -30.84
C PRO A 243 -6.24 -4.05 -32.12
N LEU A 244 -6.38 -5.31 -32.50
CA LEU A 244 -5.99 -5.82 -33.81
C LEU A 244 -6.66 -4.95 -34.89
N SER A 245 -5.90 -4.02 -35.47
CA SER A 245 -6.32 -3.34 -36.70
C SER A 245 -6.46 -4.41 -37.77
N SER A 246 -7.70 -4.65 -38.17
CA SER A 246 -8.08 -5.47 -39.31
C SER A 246 -7.30 -5.05 -40.55
N HIS A 247 -6.34 -5.87 -40.97
CA HIS A 247 -5.84 -5.84 -42.33
C HIS A 247 -6.97 -6.35 -43.25
N LEU A 248 -7.76 -5.42 -43.77
CA LEU A 248 -8.53 -5.64 -44.98
C LEU A 248 -7.53 -5.90 -46.10
N GLY A 249 -7.52 -7.14 -46.58
CA GLY A 249 -6.77 -7.54 -47.75
C GLY A 249 -7.29 -6.81 -48.98
N THR A 250 -6.37 -6.23 -49.73
CA THR A 250 -6.52 -6.02 -51.16
C THR A 250 -5.30 -6.63 -51.84
N SER A 251 -5.58 -7.52 -52.79
CA SER A 251 -4.63 -8.08 -53.75
C SER A 251 -5.43 -8.54 -54.96
N PRO A 252 -4.82 -8.53 -56.15
CA PRO A 252 -4.36 -7.36 -56.91
C PRO A 252 -5.44 -6.85 -57.88
#